data_AF-A0A7S0Z3E1-F1
#
_entry.id   AF-A0A7S0Z3E1-F1
#
_cell.length_a   1.000
_cell.length_b   1.000
_cell.length_c   1.000
_cell.angle_alpha   90.00
_cell.angle_beta   90.00
_cell.angle_gamma   90.00
#
_symmetry.space_group_name_H-M   'P 1'
#
loop_
_entity.id
_entity.type
_entity.pdbx_description
1 polymer ?
#
loop_
_entity_poly.entity_id
_entity_poly.type
_entity_poly.pdbx_seq_one_letter_code
_entity_poly.pdbx_strand_id
1 'polypeptide(L)'
;RQAADGPYYWLLHKLGIYKPVTWEYSRCNVTQNVLSKRKLNQLVTKNIVNGWDDPRLLTLDGLRRRGYTASAVNSFCESIGVTRSGTITTQMPALENCIRVELDASAPRRFAVIRPLKVELKGLPPNLECELPNHPKNPSMGTRKVTLGSSIYIERDDFREADEPSFFGLAPGKEVGLLGTQLLIKCSKVNKGKGGVESLVAEVR
;
A
#
# COMPACT_ATOMS: atom_id res chain seq x y z
N ARG A 1 19.67 -5.77 -33.11
CA ARG A 1 20.14 -7.06 -33.67
C ARG A 1 21.62 -7.10 -33.36
N GLN A 2 22.13 -8.18 -32.78
CA GLN A 2 23.58 -8.28 -32.56
C GLN A 2 24.32 -8.16 -33.90
N ALA A 3 25.54 -7.62 -33.86
CA ALA A 3 26.41 -7.55 -35.03
C ALA A 3 26.58 -8.96 -35.61
N ALA A 4 26.42 -9.10 -36.93
CA ALA A 4 26.53 -10.39 -37.61
C ALA A 4 27.93 -11.03 -37.44
N ASP A 5 28.94 -10.20 -37.19
CA ASP A 5 30.33 -10.61 -36.98
C ASP A 5 30.69 -10.75 -35.48
N GLY A 6 29.69 -10.68 -34.60
CA GLY A 6 29.88 -10.82 -33.16
C GLY A 6 30.29 -12.25 -32.75
N PRO A 7 30.87 -12.41 -31.54
CA PRO A 7 31.38 -13.71 -31.07
C PRO A 7 30.30 -14.80 -31.02
N TYR A 8 29.04 -14.42 -30.77
CA TYR A 8 27.89 -15.33 -30.81
C TYR A 8 27.73 -15.97 -32.20
N TYR A 9 27.62 -15.15 -33.26
CA TYR A 9 27.41 -15.65 -34.63
C TYR A 9 28.65 -16.34 -35.21
N TRP A 10 29.85 -15.93 -34.79
CA TRP A 10 31.09 -16.61 -35.14
C TRP A 10 31.13 -18.05 -34.60
N LEU A 11 30.77 -18.25 -33.33
CA LEU A 11 30.77 -19.57 -32.70
C LEU A 11 29.80 -20.53 -33.42
N LEU A 12 28.59 -20.06 -33.70
CA LEU A 12 27.57 -20.85 -34.42
C LEU A 12 28.05 -21.21 -35.84
N HIS A 13 28.75 -20.30 -36.51
CA HIS A 13 29.35 -20.58 -37.82
C HIS A 13 30.43 -21.65 -37.75
N LYS A 14 31.34 -21.57 -36.76
CA LYS A 14 32.44 -22.55 -36.60
C LYS A 14 31.94 -23.94 -36.24
N LEU A 15 30.85 -24.03 -35.48
CA LEU A 15 30.21 -25.29 -35.13
C LEU A 15 29.33 -25.86 -36.25
N GLY A 16 29.12 -25.13 -37.35
CA GLY A 16 28.28 -25.58 -38.47
C GLY A 16 26.80 -25.76 -38.09
N ILE A 17 26.32 -25.07 -37.06
CA ILE A 17 24.95 -25.21 -36.55
C ILE A 17 24.05 -24.05 -37.01
N TYR A 18 22.73 -24.25 -36.88
CA TYR A 18 21.74 -23.20 -37.15
C TYR A 18 22.08 -21.91 -36.38
N LYS A 19 21.78 -20.76 -37.00
CA LYS A 19 22.06 -19.44 -36.44
C LYS A 19 20.78 -18.74 -36.00
N PRO A 20 20.34 -18.89 -34.73
CA PRO A 20 19.16 -18.17 -34.22
C PRO A 20 19.33 -16.65 -34.35
N VAL A 21 18.21 -15.98 -34.61
CA VAL A 21 18.17 -14.51 -34.64
C VAL A 21 18.10 -13.99 -33.21
N THR A 22 19.12 -13.21 -32.80
CA THR A 22 19.18 -12.62 -31.47
C THR A 22 18.67 -11.18 -31.50
N TRP A 23 17.72 -10.91 -30.61
CA TRP A 23 17.21 -9.58 -30.35
C TRP A 23 17.68 -9.10 -28.99
N GLU A 24 18.04 -7.83 -28.93
CA GLU A 24 18.42 -7.16 -27.70
C GLU A 24 17.39 -6.07 -27.42
N TYR A 25 17.12 -5.88 -26.14
CA TYR A 25 16.23 -4.86 -25.64
C TYR A 25 16.85 -4.19 -24.42
N SER A 26 16.37 -2.98 -24.17
CA SER A 26 16.80 -2.14 -23.06
C SER A 26 16.41 -2.78 -21.73
N ARG A 27 17.37 -2.87 -20.80
CA ARG A 27 17.09 -3.34 -19.44
C ARG A 27 16.13 -2.38 -18.73
N CYS A 28 15.29 -2.94 -17.87
CA CYS A 28 14.47 -2.17 -16.94
C CYS A 28 15.31 -1.76 -15.72
N ASN A 29 15.25 -0.48 -15.37
CA ASN A 29 15.86 0.08 -14.18
C ASN A 29 14.82 0.93 -13.44
N VAL A 30 14.62 0.63 -12.16
CA VAL A 30 13.71 1.37 -11.28
C VAL A 30 14.55 2.30 -10.42
N THR A 31 14.31 3.61 -10.52
CA THR A 31 15.02 4.62 -9.73
C THR A 31 14.69 4.50 -8.24
N GLN A 32 15.54 5.11 -7.40
CA GLN A 32 15.45 5.07 -5.92
C GLN A 32 15.52 3.65 -5.34
N ASN A 33 15.85 2.67 -6.17
CA ASN A 33 15.99 1.27 -5.82
C ASN A 33 17.32 0.74 -6.36
N VAL A 34 17.68 -0.44 -5.87
CA VAL A 34 18.95 -1.07 -6.20
C VAL A 34 18.69 -2.49 -6.72
N LEU A 35 19.06 -2.74 -7.97
CA LEU A 35 18.90 -4.05 -8.63
C LEU A 35 20.22 -4.84 -8.73
N SER A 36 21.36 -4.20 -8.43
CA SER A 36 22.66 -4.86 -8.49
C SER A 36 22.80 -5.92 -7.40
N LYS A 37 23.08 -7.17 -7.79
CA LYS A 37 23.35 -8.28 -6.87
C LYS A 37 24.38 -7.94 -5.81
N ARG A 38 25.47 -7.24 -6.18
CA ARG A 38 26.53 -6.83 -5.23
C ARG A 38 25.97 -5.93 -4.13
N LYS A 39 25.18 -4.93 -4.50
CA LYS A 39 24.61 -3.97 -3.54
C LYS A 39 23.48 -4.61 -2.72
N LEU A 40 22.62 -5.42 -3.35
CA LEU A 40 21.60 -6.20 -2.64
C LEU A 40 22.21 -7.13 -1.60
N ASN A 41 23.29 -7.84 -1.96
CA ASN A 41 24.00 -8.70 -1.03
C ASN A 41 24.60 -7.92 0.15
N GLN A 42 25.08 -6.69 -0.08
CA GLN A 42 25.54 -5.82 1.00
C GLN A 42 24.39 -5.43 1.95
N LEU A 43 23.18 -5.16 1.47
CA LEU A 43 22.03 -4.86 2.32
C LEU A 43 21.65 -6.05 3.20
N VAL A 44 21.63 -7.26 2.62
CA VAL A 44 21.30 -8.51 3.33
C VAL A 44 22.40 -8.86 4.33
N THR A 45 23.67 -8.88 3.92
CA THR A 45 24.80 -9.27 4.79
C THR A 45 25.01 -8.30 5.95
N LYS A 46 24.70 -7.01 5.76
CA LYS A 46 24.77 -6.00 6.83
C LYS A 46 23.50 -5.94 7.70
N ASN A 47 22.54 -6.84 7.51
CA ASN A 47 21.26 -6.86 8.23
C ASN A 47 20.49 -5.52 8.17
N ILE A 48 20.63 -4.77 7.08
CA ILE A 48 19.82 -3.56 6.82
C ILE A 48 18.39 -3.98 6.44
N VAL A 49 18.28 -5.15 5.81
CA VAL A 49 17.03 -5.83 5.47
C VAL A 49 16.99 -7.23 6.11
N ASN A 50 15.79 -7.77 6.29
CA ASN A 50 15.56 -9.04 6.99
C ASN A 50 15.97 -10.28 6.16
N GLY A 51 16.22 -10.11 4.85
CA GLY A 51 16.51 -11.21 3.94
C GLY A 51 16.33 -10.82 2.47
N TRP A 52 16.41 -11.80 1.58
CA TRP A 52 16.18 -11.62 0.14
C TRP A 52 14.70 -11.45 -0.22
N ASP A 53 13.81 -11.89 0.65
CA ASP A 53 12.35 -11.77 0.53
C ASP A 53 11.81 -10.55 1.28
N ASP A 54 12.67 -9.64 1.77
CA ASP A 54 12.24 -8.47 2.52
C ASP A 54 11.33 -7.56 1.64
N PRO A 55 10.15 -7.11 2.14
CA PRO A 55 9.22 -6.28 1.38
C PRO A 55 9.80 -4.97 0.84
N ARG A 56 10.92 -4.50 1.39
CA ARG A 56 11.62 -3.29 0.92
C ARG A 56 12.45 -3.52 -0.34
N LEU A 57 12.70 -4.78 -0.72
CA LEU A 57 13.45 -5.13 -1.91
C LEU A 57 12.53 -5.33 -3.12
N LEU A 58 13.04 -5.01 -4.32
CA LEU A 58 12.39 -5.31 -5.60
C LEU A 58 12.74 -6.70 -6.14
N THR A 59 13.14 -7.63 -5.27
CA THR A 59 13.18 -9.04 -5.63
C THR A 59 11.74 -9.53 -5.86
N LEU A 60 11.55 -10.53 -6.72
CA LEU A 60 10.20 -11.08 -6.94
C LEU A 60 9.61 -11.64 -5.64
N ASP A 61 10.44 -12.26 -4.80
CA ASP A 61 10.03 -12.74 -3.48
C ASP A 61 9.67 -11.59 -2.53
N GLY A 62 10.44 -10.50 -2.53
CA GLY A 62 10.16 -9.29 -1.74
C GLY A 62 8.85 -8.62 -2.17
N LEU A 63 8.63 -8.47 -3.48
CA LEU A 63 7.38 -7.93 -4.03
C LEU A 63 6.18 -8.82 -3.66
N ARG A 64 6.33 -10.15 -3.80
CA ARG A 64 5.29 -11.10 -3.42
C ARG A 64 4.96 -11.01 -1.92
N ARG A 65 5.96 -10.94 -1.05
CA ARG A 65 5.77 -10.78 0.40
C ARG A 65 5.16 -9.42 0.77
N ARG A 66 5.49 -8.36 0.01
CA ARG A 66 4.88 -7.02 0.15
C ARG A 66 3.38 -7.01 -0.23
N GLY A 67 2.92 -8.00 -0.99
CA GLY A 67 1.53 -8.10 -1.45
C GLY A 67 1.30 -7.67 -2.89
N TYR A 68 2.35 -7.55 -3.70
CA TYR A 68 2.18 -7.37 -5.14
C TYR A 68 1.64 -8.64 -5.78
N THR A 69 0.72 -8.47 -6.71
CA THR A 69 0.17 -9.54 -7.54
C THR A 69 1.00 -9.69 -8.82
N ALA A 70 0.97 -10.89 -9.40
CA ALA A 70 1.65 -11.14 -10.67
C ALA A 70 1.08 -10.28 -11.81
N SER A 71 -0.24 -10.06 -11.81
CA SER A 71 -0.93 -9.17 -12.75
C SER A 71 -0.42 -7.74 -12.66
N ALA A 72 -0.29 -7.16 -11.47
CA ALA A 72 0.23 -5.80 -11.32
C ALA A 72 1.65 -5.65 -11.85
N VAL A 73 2.52 -6.64 -11.64
CA VAL A 73 3.89 -6.65 -12.19
C VAL A 73 3.87 -6.78 -13.71
N ASN A 74 3.00 -7.62 -14.27
CA ASN A 74 2.85 -7.75 -15.72
C ASN A 74 2.31 -6.46 -16.36
N SER A 75 1.30 -5.83 -15.76
CA SER A 75 0.76 -4.54 -16.21
C SER A 75 1.81 -3.43 -16.14
N PHE A 76 2.69 -3.46 -15.13
CA PHE A 76 3.84 -2.57 -15.08
C PHE A 76 4.79 -2.81 -16.25
N CYS A 77 5.16 -4.07 -16.53
CA CYS A 77 6.01 -4.43 -17.68
C CYS A 77 5.39 -4.02 -19.02
N GLU A 78 4.07 -4.15 -19.17
CA GLU A 78 3.34 -3.72 -20.35
C GLU A 78 3.37 -2.18 -20.49
N SER A 79 3.17 -1.46 -19.38
CA SER A 79 3.14 0.01 -19.37
C SER A 79 4.48 0.66 -19.75
N ILE A 80 5.61 0.06 -19.37
CA ILE A 80 6.94 0.58 -19.69
C ILE A 80 7.34 0.27 -21.14
N GLY A 81 6.71 -0.74 -21.74
CA GLY A 81 7.00 -1.21 -23.10
C GLY A 81 8.41 -1.81 -23.25
N VAL A 82 8.75 -2.14 -24.49
CA VAL A 82 10.05 -2.71 -24.86
C VAL A 82 10.70 -1.83 -25.91
N THR A 83 11.88 -1.30 -25.61
CA THR A 83 12.64 -0.44 -26.52
C THR A 83 14.06 -0.96 -26.70
N ARG A 84 14.79 -0.42 -27.69
CA ARG A 84 16.22 -0.69 -27.92
C ARG A 84 17.13 0.49 -27.59
N SER A 85 16.54 1.62 -27.22
CA SER A 85 17.26 2.87 -26.99
C SER A 85 17.46 3.08 -25.49
N GLY A 86 18.73 3.15 -25.07
CA GLY A 86 19.09 3.43 -23.67
C GLY A 86 18.65 2.37 -22.67
N THR A 87 18.68 2.69 -21.38
CA THR A 87 18.09 1.87 -20.31
C THR A 87 16.70 2.41 -20.00
N ILE A 88 15.67 1.56 -19.98
CA ILE A 88 14.32 1.98 -19.58
C ILE A 88 14.41 2.34 -18.10
N THR A 89 14.40 3.63 -17.81
CA THR A 89 14.51 4.15 -16.44
C THR A 89 13.13 4.65 -16.03
N THR A 90 12.51 3.96 -15.09
CA THR A 90 11.19 4.30 -14.57
C THR A 90 11.26 4.55 -13.07
N GLN A 91 10.26 5.25 -12.55
CA GLN A 91 10.19 5.62 -11.14
C GLN A 91 9.35 4.61 -10.36
N MET A 92 9.69 4.39 -9.10
CA MET A 92 8.93 3.52 -8.20
C MET A 92 7.40 3.80 -8.19
N PRO A 93 6.93 5.07 -8.25
CA PRO A 93 5.51 5.37 -8.31
C PRO A 93 4.75 4.74 -9.50
N ALA A 94 5.43 4.46 -10.62
CA ALA A 94 4.78 3.77 -11.74
C ALA A 94 4.39 2.33 -11.36
N LEU A 95 5.30 1.61 -10.70
CA LEU A 95 5.04 0.26 -10.19
C LEU A 95 3.99 0.28 -9.06
N GLU A 96 4.07 1.27 -8.16
CA GLU A 96 3.08 1.44 -7.07
C GLU A 96 1.68 1.76 -7.61
N ASN A 97 1.59 2.52 -8.70
CA ASN A 97 0.32 2.82 -9.34
C ASN A 97 -0.34 1.56 -9.91
N CYS A 98 0.41 0.67 -10.57
CA CYS A 98 -0.13 -0.58 -11.11
C CYS A 98 -0.82 -1.43 -10.04
N ILE A 99 -0.18 -1.64 -8.88
CA ILE A 99 -0.81 -2.39 -7.79
C ILE A 99 -1.96 -1.61 -7.13
N ARG A 100 -1.87 -0.29 -7.01
CA ARG A 100 -2.95 0.54 -6.45
C ARG A 100 -4.22 0.47 -7.28
N VAL A 101 -4.11 0.52 -8.61
CA VAL A 101 -5.27 0.42 -9.52
C VAL A 101 -5.94 -0.93 -9.37
N GLU A 102 -5.16 -2.02 -9.33
CA GLU A 102 -5.70 -3.36 -9.15
C GLU A 102 -6.38 -3.54 -7.78
N LEU A 103 -5.73 -3.10 -6.70
CA LEU A 103 -6.27 -3.23 -5.35
C LEU A 103 -7.46 -2.29 -5.11
N ASP A 104 -7.53 -1.11 -5.72
CA ASP A 104 -8.74 -0.27 -5.64
C ASP A 104 -9.95 -0.99 -6.25
N ALA A 105 -9.78 -1.81 -7.29
CA ALA A 105 -10.88 -2.54 -7.90
C ALA A 105 -11.25 -3.85 -7.15
N SER A 106 -10.27 -4.49 -6.52
CA SER A 106 -10.41 -5.88 -6.04
C SER A 106 -10.41 -6.05 -4.51
N ALA A 107 -9.79 -5.15 -3.75
CA ALA A 107 -9.57 -5.36 -2.32
C ALA A 107 -10.81 -5.01 -1.47
N PRO A 108 -11.28 -5.86 -0.55
CA PRO A 108 -12.33 -5.49 0.39
C PRO A 108 -11.84 -4.42 1.36
N ARG A 109 -12.66 -3.40 1.62
CA ARG A 109 -12.35 -2.30 2.55
C ARG A 109 -12.55 -2.77 3.99
N ARG A 110 -11.57 -2.47 4.85
CA ARG A 110 -11.59 -2.78 6.27
C ARG A 110 -11.09 -1.58 7.06
N PHE A 111 -11.51 -1.49 8.32
CA PHE A 111 -10.95 -0.53 9.26
C PHE A 111 -9.78 -1.16 10.00
N ALA A 112 -8.70 -0.41 10.10
CA ALA A 112 -7.59 -0.71 10.97
C ALA A 112 -7.14 0.61 11.61
N VAL A 113 -6.86 0.56 12.90
CA VAL A 113 -6.34 1.69 13.66
C VAL A 113 -4.91 1.33 14.05
N ILE A 114 -3.94 2.11 13.58
CA ILE A 114 -2.52 1.82 13.75
C ILE A 114 -2.02 2.42 15.06
N ARG A 115 -2.43 3.66 15.38
CA ARG A 115 -2.14 4.32 16.66
C ARG A 115 -3.44 4.54 17.40
N PRO A 116 -3.88 3.57 18.22
CA PRO A 116 -5.18 3.64 18.87
C PRO A 116 -5.26 4.79 19.87
N LEU A 117 -6.36 5.52 19.78
CA LEU A 117 -6.86 6.43 20.79
C LEU A 117 -8.25 5.96 21.21
N LYS A 118 -8.42 5.63 22.49
CA LYS A 118 -9.69 5.12 23.03
C LYS A 118 -10.72 6.25 23.11
N VAL A 119 -11.92 6.00 22.63
CA VAL A 119 -13.07 6.90 22.73
C VAL A 119 -14.23 6.17 23.38
N GLU A 120 -14.76 6.74 24.46
CA GLU A 120 -15.97 6.27 25.14
C GLU A 120 -17.19 7.01 24.59
N LEU A 121 -18.13 6.25 24.01
CA LEU A 121 -19.34 6.75 23.38
C LEU A 121 -20.50 6.75 24.38
N LYS A 122 -21.08 7.92 24.61
CA LYS A 122 -22.30 8.11 25.41
C LYS A 122 -23.53 8.24 24.51
N GLY A 123 -24.65 7.67 24.95
CA GLY A 123 -25.92 7.74 24.22
C GLY A 123 -26.10 6.67 23.13
N LEU A 124 -25.18 5.71 23.02
CA LEU A 124 -25.31 4.59 22.08
C LEU A 124 -26.09 3.42 22.73
N PRO A 125 -27.04 2.79 22.03
CA PRO A 125 -27.59 1.51 22.49
C PRO A 125 -26.49 0.43 22.54
N PRO A 126 -26.60 -0.55 23.47
CA PRO A 126 -25.61 -1.60 23.59
C PRO A 126 -25.55 -2.46 22.32
N ASN A 127 -24.33 -2.72 21.83
CA ASN A 127 -24.04 -3.59 20.69
C ASN A 127 -24.79 -3.21 19.40
N LEU A 128 -24.79 -1.92 19.05
CA LEU A 128 -25.40 -1.48 17.79
C LEU A 128 -24.72 -2.17 16.61
N GLU A 129 -25.48 -2.96 15.85
CA GLU A 129 -25.01 -3.56 14.61
C GLU A 129 -25.19 -2.56 13.46
N CYS A 130 -24.11 -2.28 12.74
CA CYS A 130 -24.12 -1.50 11.50
C CYS A 130 -23.74 -2.42 10.33
N GLU A 131 -24.47 -2.32 9.23
CA GLU A 131 -24.16 -3.05 8.01
C GLU A 131 -23.39 -2.16 7.03
N LEU A 132 -22.16 -2.55 6.70
CA LEU A 132 -21.25 -1.76 5.86
C LEU A 132 -20.91 -2.50 4.57
N PRO A 133 -20.85 -1.81 3.42
CA PRO A 133 -20.42 -2.42 2.18
C PRO A 133 -18.96 -2.86 2.26
N ASN A 134 -18.63 -4.03 1.69
CA ASN A 134 -17.25 -4.49 1.54
C ASN A 134 -16.46 -3.66 0.53
N HIS A 135 -17.14 -2.97 -0.39
CA HIS A 135 -16.48 -2.14 -1.39
C HIS A 135 -17.40 -0.98 -1.79
N PRO A 136 -16.90 0.27 -1.84
CA PRO A 136 -17.74 1.44 -2.12
C PRO A 136 -18.33 1.43 -3.53
N LYS A 137 -17.57 0.95 -4.53
CA LYS A 137 -17.97 0.91 -5.94
C LYS A 137 -18.44 -0.47 -6.45
N ASN A 138 -18.41 -1.51 -5.61
CA ASN A 138 -18.68 -2.88 -6.06
C ASN A 138 -19.66 -3.60 -5.13
N PRO A 139 -20.98 -3.47 -5.39
CA PRO A 139 -22.01 -4.10 -4.58
C PRO A 139 -21.94 -5.63 -4.54
N SER A 140 -21.36 -6.27 -5.56
CA SER A 140 -21.25 -7.75 -5.63
C SER A 140 -20.37 -8.35 -4.53
N MET A 141 -19.48 -7.54 -3.92
CA MET A 141 -18.68 -7.96 -2.77
C MET A 141 -19.49 -8.05 -1.47
N GLY A 142 -20.78 -7.71 -1.52
CA GLY A 142 -21.70 -7.77 -0.40
C GLY A 142 -21.35 -6.80 0.72
N THR A 143 -21.90 -7.08 1.88
CA THR A 143 -21.80 -6.28 3.09
C THR A 143 -21.11 -7.07 4.21
N ARG A 144 -20.80 -6.38 5.30
CA ARG A 144 -20.34 -6.98 6.55
C ARG A 144 -21.04 -6.28 7.71
N LYS A 145 -21.32 -7.04 8.77
CA LYS A 145 -21.77 -6.47 10.03
C LYS A 145 -20.58 -5.98 10.84
N VAL A 146 -20.71 -4.80 11.42
CA VAL A 146 -19.78 -4.20 12.37
C VAL A 146 -20.56 -3.86 13.63
N THR A 147 -20.13 -4.38 14.77
CA THR A 147 -20.76 -4.09 16.05
C THR A 147 -20.04 -2.92 16.72
N LEU A 148 -20.78 -1.85 17.00
CA LEU A 148 -20.29 -0.73 17.81
C LEU A 148 -20.56 -1.02 19.28
N GLY A 149 -19.48 -1.03 20.06
CA GLY A 149 -19.54 -1.03 21.51
C GLY A 149 -19.64 0.39 22.08
N SER A 150 -19.80 0.48 23.39
CA SER A 150 -19.70 1.74 24.16
C SER A 150 -18.29 2.35 24.13
N SER A 151 -17.30 1.61 23.66
CA SER A 151 -15.93 2.08 23.46
C SER A 151 -15.40 1.69 22.09
N ILE A 152 -14.79 2.63 21.40
CA ILE A 152 -14.15 2.44 20.10
C ILE A 152 -12.70 2.93 20.14
N TYR A 153 -11.96 2.62 19.08
CA TYR A 153 -10.65 3.19 18.82
C TYR A 153 -10.70 4.02 17.54
N ILE A 154 -10.08 5.18 17.58
CA ILE A 154 -9.81 6.03 16.40
C ILE A 154 -8.31 6.18 16.23
N GLU A 155 -7.88 6.62 15.05
CA GLU A 155 -6.48 6.96 14.83
C GLU A 155 -6.12 8.19 15.68
N ARG A 156 -4.94 8.15 16.32
CA ARG A 156 -4.48 9.26 17.16
C ARG A 156 -4.37 10.59 16.40
N ASP A 157 -4.06 10.54 15.10
CA ASP A 157 -3.98 11.74 14.25
C ASP A 157 -5.35 12.31 13.87
N ASP A 158 -6.42 11.52 14.03
CA ASP A 158 -7.79 11.98 13.79
C ASP A 158 -8.31 12.81 14.97
N PHE A 159 -7.50 13.07 16.00
CA PHE A 159 -7.84 13.96 17.11
C PHE A 159 -6.84 15.10 17.31
N ARG A 160 -7.36 16.31 17.57
CA ARG A 160 -6.56 17.47 18.00
C ARG A 160 -7.23 18.21 19.15
N GLU A 161 -6.41 18.78 20.04
CA GLU A 161 -6.93 19.58 21.17
C GLU A 161 -7.42 20.97 20.74
N ALA A 162 -6.84 21.54 19.68
CA ALA A 162 -7.26 22.79 19.08
C ALA A 162 -7.85 22.52 17.69
N ASP A 163 -9.02 23.07 17.43
CA ASP A 163 -9.62 23.01 16.10
C ASP A 163 -8.92 24.02 15.18
N GLU A 164 -8.62 23.56 13.96
CA GLU A 164 -8.04 24.37 12.89
C GLU A 164 -8.96 24.27 11.67
N PRO A 165 -9.14 25.35 10.88
CA PRO A 165 -10.04 25.33 9.72
C PRO A 165 -9.72 24.24 8.68
N SER A 166 -8.45 23.83 8.59
CA SER A 166 -7.98 22.79 7.67
C SER A 166 -8.08 21.37 8.22
N PHE A 167 -8.45 21.20 9.49
CA PHE A 167 -8.54 19.90 10.13
C PHE A 167 -9.96 19.35 10.02
N PHE A 168 -10.13 18.12 9.55
CA PHE A 168 -11.45 17.48 9.41
C PHE A 168 -11.70 16.36 10.42
N GLY A 169 -10.74 16.12 11.33
CA GLY A 169 -10.87 15.16 12.41
C GLY A 169 -11.61 15.72 13.63
N LEU A 170 -11.56 14.95 14.72
CA LEU A 170 -12.25 15.21 15.96
C LEU A 170 -11.49 16.26 16.80
N ALA A 171 -12.19 17.29 17.23
CA ALA A 171 -11.69 18.29 18.17
C ALA A 171 -12.76 18.53 19.25
N PRO A 172 -12.40 19.06 20.44
CA PRO A 172 -13.37 19.42 21.46
C PRO A 172 -14.49 20.29 20.90
N GLY A 173 -15.75 19.85 21.06
CA GLY A 173 -16.91 20.57 20.55
C GLY A 173 -17.22 20.41 19.06
N LYS A 174 -16.34 19.77 18.27
CA LYS A 174 -16.54 19.47 16.86
C LYS A 174 -17.21 18.10 16.67
N GLU A 175 -18.03 18.01 15.64
CA GLU A 175 -18.74 16.78 15.25
C GLU A 175 -18.02 16.09 14.10
N VAL A 176 -17.89 14.77 14.21
CA VAL A 176 -17.31 13.92 13.16
C VAL A 176 -18.19 12.69 12.97
N GLY A 177 -18.36 12.28 11.71
CA GLY A 177 -19.10 11.06 11.37
C GLY A 177 -18.26 9.80 11.54
N LEU A 178 -18.83 8.79 12.16
CA LEU A 178 -18.25 7.44 12.17
C LEU A 178 -18.57 6.75 10.84
N LEU A 179 -17.53 6.53 10.02
CA LEU A 179 -17.69 6.06 8.64
C LEU A 179 -18.54 4.78 8.55
N GLY A 180 -19.62 4.85 7.76
CA GLY A 180 -20.50 3.71 7.48
C GLY A 180 -21.54 3.39 8.55
N THR A 181 -21.65 4.20 9.61
CA THR A 181 -22.60 3.98 10.72
C THR A 181 -23.73 5.01 10.76
N GLN A 182 -23.64 6.06 9.92
CA GLN A 182 -24.54 7.22 9.91
C GLN A 182 -24.60 8.00 11.23
N LEU A 183 -23.74 7.68 12.21
CA LEU A 183 -23.68 8.35 13.50
C LEU A 183 -22.70 9.52 13.47
N LEU A 184 -23.09 10.60 14.13
CA LEU A 184 -22.21 11.73 14.44
C LEU A 184 -21.77 11.62 15.90
N ILE A 185 -20.49 11.86 16.16
CA ILE A 185 -19.95 11.91 17.51
C ILE A 185 -19.39 13.31 17.79
N LYS A 186 -19.66 13.82 18.99
CA LYS A 186 -19.14 15.10 19.48
C LYS A 186 -18.24 14.87 20.67
N CYS A 187 -16.98 15.31 20.59
CA CYS A 187 -16.05 15.20 21.73
C CYS A 187 -16.50 16.12 22.87
N SER A 188 -16.87 15.52 24.01
CA SER A 188 -17.35 16.23 25.20
C SER A 188 -16.28 16.36 26.28
N LYS A 189 -15.37 15.38 26.42
CA LYS A 189 -14.28 15.42 27.39
C LYS A 189 -13.00 14.81 26.86
N VAL A 190 -11.87 15.42 27.20
CA VAL A 190 -10.52 14.92 26.91
C VAL A 190 -9.86 14.53 28.23
N ASN A 191 -9.51 13.26 28.39
CA ASN A 191 -8.76 12.81 29.56
C ASN A 191 -7.27 12.82 29.21
N LYS A 192 -6.52 13.58 30.00
CA LYS A 192 -5.07 13.71 29.88
C LYS A 192 -4.40 12.96 31.02
N GLY A 193 -3.32 12.26 30.71
CA GLY A 193 -2.41 11.73 31.72
C GLY A 193 -0.99 12.24 31.51
N LYS A 194 -0.01 11.51 32.04
CA LYS A 194 1.39 11.99 32.15
C LYS A 194 2.08 12.21 30.80
N GLY A 195 1.59 11.59 29.72
CA GLY A 195 2.16 11.65 28.38
C GLY A 195 1.29 12.36 27.33
N GLY A 196 0.24 13.08 27.75
CA GLY A 196 -0.72 13.72 26.84
C GLY A 196 -2.10 13.07 26.87
N VAL A 197 -2.79 13.07 25.73
CA VAL A 197 -4.17 12.56 25.61
C VAL A 197 -4.21 11.03 25.71
N GLU A 198 -4.89 10.52 26.73
CA GLU A 198 -5.03 9.09 27.00
C GLU A 198 -6.34 8.53 26.46
N SER A 199 -7.45 9.24 26.68
CA SER A 199 -8.76 8.83 26.20
C SER A 199 -9.69 10.02 25.95
N LEU A 200 -10.71 9.79 25.14
CA LEU A 200 -11.76 10.75 24.85
C LEU A 200 -13.11 10.23 25.35
N VAL A 201 -14.00 11.16 25.67
CA VAL A 201 -15.43 10.89 25.85
C VAL A 201 -16.16 11.67 24.77
N ALA A 202 -17.00 11.00 24.02
CA ALA A 202 -17.83 11.60 22.99
C ALA A 202 -19.30 11.23 23.17
N GLU A 203 -20.17 12.15 22.81
CA GLU A 203 -21.63 11.95 22.79
C GLU A 203 -22.07 11.63 21.36
N VAL A 204 -22.88 10.59 21.22
CA VAL A 204 -23.51 10.20 19.96
C VAL A 204 -24.74 11.08 19.74
N ARG A 205 -24.87 11.63 18.53
CA ARG A 205 -26.03 12.39 18.07
C ARG A 205 -26.77 11.64 16.98
#